data_AF-A0A653SZW9-F1
#
_entry.id   AF-A0A653SZW9-F1
#
_cell.length_a   1.000
_cell.length_b   1.000
_cell.length_c   1.000
_cell.angle_alpha   90.00
_cell.angle_beta   90.00
_cell.angle_gamma   90.00
#
_symmetry.space_group_name_H-M   'P 1'
#
loop_
_entity.id
_entity.type
_entity.pdbx_description
1 polymer ?
#
loop_
_entity_poly.entity_id
_entity_poly.type
_entity_poly.pdbx_seq_one_letter_code
_entity_poly.pdbx_strand_id
1 'polypeptide(L)'
;MENLQPYRWAKVKNGISNIAIVTLIVSKNDKNENIINEYYDGDGFTSQGYIEEVPKDGYNYWKIGAIKGLEYAFSKTREYWIVDIISIKGISTQTNSAIVGYTIIKAFLDQINLELSKEEIETFEEFISKSWVKPYEEFIPDFFTLKFTDYK
;
A
#
# COMPACT_ATOMS: atom_id res chain seq x y z
N MET A 1 -23.90 2.73 -8.91
CA MET A 1 -22.48 2.36 -8.85
C MET A 1 -21.84 3.32 -7.86
N GLU A 2 -21.28 2.82 -6.77
CA GLU A 2 -20.39 3.64 -5.96
C GLU A 2 -19.26 4.16 -6.84
N ASN A 3 -18.94 5.44 -6.69
CA ASN A 3 -17.88 6.06 -7.46
C ASN A 3 -16.55 5.62 -6.85
N LEU A 4 -15.95 4.56 -7.40
CA LEU A 4 -14.64 4.06 -6.96
C LEU A 4 -13.58 5.10 -7.30
N GLN A 5 -13.14 5.85 -6.29
CA GLN A 5 -12.12 6.88 -6.44
C GLN A 5 -10.75 6.31 -6.06
N PRO A 6 -9.77 6.28 -7.00
CA PRO A 6 -8.43 5.81 -6.70
C PRO A 6 -7.71 6.81 -5.80
N TYR A 7 -7.03 6.29 -4.77
CA TYR A 7 -6.13 7.07 -3.92
C TYR A 7 -4.71 7.02 -4.49
N ARG A 8 -4.09 8.18 -4.70
CA ARG A 8 -2.72 8.29 -5.23
C ARG A 8 -1.80 8.92 -4.20
N TRP A 9 -0.72 8.21 -3.87
CA TRP A 9 0.42 8.79 -3.19
C TRP A 9 1.60 8.90 -4.14
N ALA A 10 2.21 10.08 -4.19
CA ALA A 10 3.40 10.32 -4.99
C ALA A 10 4.32 11.31 -4.27
N LYS A 11 5.61 10.98 -4.18
CA LYS A 11 6.60 11.84 -3.54
C LYS A 11 7.99 11.66 -4.14
N VAL A 12 8.71 12.76 -4.31
CA VAL A 12 10.13 12.76 -4.70
C VAL A 12 10.97 13.07 -3.46
N LYS A 13 11.94 12.22 -3.15
CA LYS A 13 12.91 12.44 -2.05
C LYS A 13 14.29 11.96 -2.50
N ASN A 14 15.32 12.80 -2.30
CA ASN A 14 16.70 12.51 -2.69
C ASN A 14 16.88 12.07 -4.16
N GLY A 15 16.07 12.64 -5.08
CA GLY A 15 16.11 12.29 -6.50
C GLY A 15 15.41 10.96 -6.86
N ILE A 16 14.83 10.26 -5.89
CA ILE A 16 14.04 9.05 -6.09
C ILE A 16 12.56 9.42 -6.11
N SER A 17 11.89 9.12 -7.22
CA SER A 17 10.43 9.24 -7.35
C SER A 17 9.78 7.98 -6.78
N ASN A 18 8.80 8.17 -5.90
CA ASN A 18 7.99 7.11 -5.33
C ASN A 18 6.53 7.36 -5.71
N ILE A 19 5.85 6.34 -6.21
CA ILE A 19 4.43 6.42 -6.58
C ILE A 19 3.72 5.10 -6.31
N ALA A 20 2.48 5.18 -5.84
CA ALA A 20 1.52 4.09 -5.94
C ALA A 20 0.10 4.66 -5.99
N ILE A 21 -0.78 3.89 -6.61
CA ILE A 21 -2.20 4.18 -6.74
C ILE A 21 -2.96 2.96 -6.25
N VAL A 22 -3.92 3.14 -5.35
CA VAL A 22 -4.72 2.04 -4.81
C VAL A 22 -6.20 2.40 -4.89
N THR A 23 -7.03 1.40 -5.16
CA THR A 23 -8.49 1.55 -5.13
C THR A 23 -9.03 0.58 -4.09
N LEU A 24 -9.73 1.11 -3.10
CA LEU A 24 -10.30 0.35 -1.99
C LEU A 24 -11.81 0.61 -1.91
N ILE A 25 -12.55 -0.42 -1.49
CA ILE A 25 -13.89 -0.26 -0.91
C ILE A 25 -13.78 -0.61 0.56
N VAL A 26 -14.16 0.32 1.43
CA VAL A 26 -14.10 0.14 2.88
C VAL A 26 -15.51 0.17 3.45
N SER A 27 -15.87 -0.87 4.20
CA SER A 27 -17.15 -0.95 4.91
C SER A 27 -16.95 -1.45 6.34
N LYS A 28 -17.83 -1.05 7.26
CA LYS A 28 -17.76 -1.53 8.65
C LYS A 28 -18.13 -3.01 8.71
N ASN A 29 -17.48 -3.76 9.60
CA ASN A 29 -17.79 -5.14 9.90
C ASN A 29 -18.31 -5.29 11.34
N ASP A 30 -19.49 -5.90 11.50
CA ASP A 30 -20.08 -6.15 12.81
C ASP A 30 -19.59 -7.47 13.46
N LYS A 31 -18.77 -8.26 12.75
CA LYS A 31 -18.32 -9.60 13.20
C LYS A 31 -17.10 -9.61 14.13
N ASN A 32 -16.68 -8.45 14.65
CA ASN A 32 -15.50 -8.30 15.52
C ASN A 32 -14.17 -8.79 14.91
N GLU A 33 -14.04 -8.74 13.59
CA GLU A 33 -12.80 -9.10 12.89
C GLU A 33 -12.58 -8.20 11.66
N ASN A 34 -11.33 -7.96 11.30
CA ASN A 34 -11.02 -7.28 10.04
C ASN A 34 -10.93 -8.31 8.92
N ILE A 35 -11.52 -8.00 7.77
CA ILE A 35 -11.53 -8.84 6.58
C ILE A 35 -10.85 -8.07 5.45
N ILE A 36 -9.91 -8.72 4.77
CA ILE A 36 -9.25 -8.21 3.57
C ILE A 36 -9.62 -9.13 2.42
N ASN A 37 -10.24 -8.58 1.38
CA ASN A 37 -10.52 -9.29 0.13
C ASN A 37 -9.68 -8.68 -1.00
N GLU A 38 -9.14 -9.52 -1.86
CA GLU A 38 -8.24 -9.11 -2.95
C GLU A 38 -8.87 -9.45 -4.31
N TYR A 39 -9.12 -8.44 -5.15
CA TYR A 39 -9.88 -8.56 -6.41
C TYR A 39 -9.07 -8.22 -7.67
N TYR A 40 -7.74 -8.30 -7.61
CA TYR A 40 -6.85 -7.87 -8.68
C TYR A 40 -7.16 -8.51 -10.05
N ASP A 41 -7.27 -7.68 -11.09
CA ASP A 41 -7.56 -8.10 -12.47
C ASP A 41 -6.67 -7.43 -13.54
N GLY A 42 -5.60 -6.74 -13.13
CA GLY A 42 -4.72 -6.02 -14.05
C GLY A 42 -3.93 -6.89 -15.03
N ASP A 43 -3.29 -6.24 -16.00
CA ASP A 43 -2.45 -6.88 -17.02
C ASP A 43 -0.99 -7.08 -16.57
N GLY A 44 -0.57 -6.50 -15.43
CA GLY A 44 0.82 -6.50 -14.97
C GLY A 44 1.75 -5.63 -15.83
N PHE A 45 3.02 -6.05 -15.94
CA PHE A 45 4.04 -5.33 -16.69
C PHE A 45 3.77 -5.45 -18.19
N THR A 46 3.43 -4.32 -18.83
CA THR A 46 3.31 -4.24 -20.29
C THR A 46 4.59 -3.71 -20.93
N SER A 47 5.16 -2.65 -20.37
CA SER A 47 6.29 -1.91 -20.95
C SER A 47 6.93 -0.96 -19.93
N GLN A 48 8.22 -0.68 -20.12
CA GLN A 48 8.96 0.19 -19.21
C GLN A 48 8.40 1.63 -19.22
N GLY A 49 8.20 2.21 -18.03
CA GLY A 49 7.76 3.60 -17.86
C GLY A 49 6.24 3.79 -17.85
N TYR A 50 5.47 2.73 -18.05
CA TYR A 50 4.02 2.75 -17.93
C TYR A 50 3.59 2.45 -16.50
N ILE A 51 2.40 2.93 -16.12
CA ILE A 51 1.76 2.51 -14.88
C ILE A 51 1.22 1.10 -15.11
N GLU A 52 1.74 0.18 -14.32
CA GLU A 52 1.38 -1.22 -14.28
C GLU A 52 0.29 -1.41 -13.23
N GLU A 53 -0.69 -2.28 -13.53
CA GLU A 53 -1.73 -2.67 -12.59
C GLU A 53 -1.52 -4.12 -12.18
N VAL A 54 -1.57 -4.38 -10.88
CA VAL A 54 -1.31 -5.69 -10.31
C VAL A 54 -2.30 -6.72 -10.89
N PRO A 55 -1.80 -7.79 -11.53
CA PRO A 55 -2.61 -8.88 -12.04
C PRO A 55 -3.02 -9.84 -10.92
N LYS A 56 -3.93 -10.76 -11.24
CA LYS A 56 -4.33 -11.84 -10.34
C LYS A 56 -3.14 -12.67 -9.84
N ASP A 57 -2.21 -13.02 -10.73
CA ASP A 57 -1.04 -13.85 -10.42
C ASP A 57 0.27 -13.06 -10.51
N GLY A 58 1.15 -13.17 -9.51
CA GLY A 58 2.40 -12.40 -9.43
C GLY A 58 2.29 -11.12 -8.57
N TYR A 59 3.34 -10.29 -8.56
CA TYR A 59 3.43 -9.06 -7.73
C TYR A 59 3.18 -9.30 -6.23
N ASN A 60 3.49 -10.50 -5.76
CA ASN A 60 3.16 -10.96 -4.41
C ASN A 60 3.75 -10.04 -3.33
N TYR A 61 4.95 -9.48 -3.54
CA TYR A 61 5.56 -8.55 -2.60
C TYR A 61 4.78 -7.23 -2.47
N TRP A 62 4.16 -6.71 -3.55
CA TRP A 62 3.24 -5.57 -3.47
C TRP A 62 1.96 -5.92 -2.72
N LYS A 63 1.37 -7.09 -3.02
CA LYS A 63 0.16 -7.60 -2.36
C LYS A 63 0.39 -7.76 -0.85
N ILE A 64 1.51 -8.38 -0.45
CA ILE A 64 1.89 -8.51 0.95
C ILE A 64 2.12 -7.13 1.59
N GLY A 65 2.81 -6.22 0.90
CA GLY A 65 2.99 -4.84 1.39
C GLY A 65 1.67 -4.13 1.66
N ALA A 66 0.70 -4.30 0.76
CA ALA A 66 -0.68 -3.84 0.92
C ALA A 66 -1.36 -4.43 2.16
N ILE A 67 -1.30 -5.74 2.34
CA ILE A 67 -1.86 -6.43 3.53
C ILE A 67 -1.20 -5.90 4.82
N LYS A 68 0.13 -5.78 4.85
CA LYS A 68 0.87 -5.23 6.00
C LYS A 68 0.52 -3.77 6.30
N GLY A 69 0.22 -2.99 5.27
CA GLY A 69 -0.33 -1.65 5.42
C GLY A 69 -1.69 -1.67 6.12
N LEU A 70 -2.63 -2.50 5.66
CA LEU A 70 -3.95 -2.62 6.28
C LEU A 70 -3.88 -3.13 7.73
N GLU A 71 -3.05 -4.13 8.02
CA GLU A 71 -2.83 -4.63 9.38
C GLU A 71 -2.46 -3.50 10.35
N TYR A 72 -1.55 -2.61 9.94
CA TYR A 72 -1.21 -1.42 10.72
C TYR A 72 -2.35 -0.42 10.80
N ALA A 73 -3.02 -0.14 9.67
CA ALA A 73 -4.10 0.84 9.62
C ALA A 73 -5.29 0.44 10.52
N PHE A 74 -5.61 -0.85 10.57
CA PHE A 74 -6.62 -1.40 11.48
C PHE A 74 -6.25 -1.18 12.95
N SER A 75 -4.96 -1.19 13.29
CA SER A 75 -4.51 -0.91 14.66
C SER A 75 -4.75 0.53 15.10
N LYS A 76 -5.15 1.44 14.19
CA LYS A 76 -5.44 2.85 14.47
C LYS A 76 -6.91 3.12 14.80
N THR A 77 -7.76 2.12 14.66
CA THR A 77 -9.20 2.22 14.93
C THR A 77 -9.63 1.14 15.93
N ARG A 78 -10.75 1.39 16.60
CA ARG A 78 -11.39 0.42 17.50
C ARG A 78 -12.50 -0.37 16.81
N GLU A 79 -12.87 0.06 15.61
CA GLU A 79 -13.89 -0.58 14.80
C GLU A 79 -13.25 -1.64 13.89
N TYR A 80 -14.08 -2.57 13.41
CA TYR A 80 -13.65 -3.61 12.50
C TYR A 80 -14.15 -3.31 11.09
N TRP A 81 -13.38 -3.70 10.08
CA TRP A 81 -13.60 -3.28 8.71
C TRP A 81 -13.48 -4.45 7.74
N ILE A 82 -14.28 -4.40 6.68
CA ILE A 82 -14.10 -5.16 5.46
C ILE A 82 -13.44 -4.22 4.45
N VAL A 83 -12.30 -4.62 3.91
CA VAL A 83 -11.59 -3.87 2.90
C VAL A 83 -11.43 -4.73 1.66
N ASP A 84 -12.05 -4.28 0.58
CA ASP A 84 -11.88 -4.87 -0.74
C ASP A 84 -10.80 -4.10 -1.49
N ILE A 85 -9.65 -4.73 -1.71
CA ILE A 85 -8.57 -4.18 -2.52
C ILE A 85 -8.90 -4.47 -3.98
N ILE A 86 -9.37 -3.44 -4.69
CA ILE A 86 -9.80 -3.55 -6.08
C ILE A 86 -8.60 -3.52 -7.01
N SER A 87 -7.68 -2.58 -6.81
CA SER A 87 -6.50 -2.43 -7.67
C SER A 87 -5.31 -1.85 -6.91
N ILE A 88 -4.11 -2.27 -7.28
CA ILE A 88 -2.85 -1.62 -6.94
C ILE A 88 -2.15 -1.29 -8.25
N LYS A 89 -1.72 -0.05 -8.44
CA LYS A 89 -0.98 0.40 -9.62
C LYS A 89 0.30 1.12 -9.23
N GLY A 90 1.33 0.99 -10.07
CA GLY A 90 2.64 1.57 -9.82
C GLY A 90 3.53 1.55 -11.05
N ILE A 91 4.76 2.02 -10.91
CA ILE A 91 5.80 1.91 -11.93
C ILE A 91 6.92 1.09 -11.30
N SER A 92 7.34 -0.03 -11.89
CA SER A 92 8.30 -0.95 -11.27
C SER A 92 9.58 -0.30 -10.72
N THR A 93 10.05 0.80 -11.31
CA THR A 93 11.25 1.53 -10.86
C THR A 93 10.99 2.59 -9.78
N GLN A 94 9.74 2.82 -9.42
CA GLN A 94 9.27 3.86 -8.50
C GLN A 94 8.28 3.33 -7.46
N THR A 95 7.97 2.03 -7.49
CA THR A 95 7.01 1.39 -6.62
C THR A 95 7.61 0.11 -6.05
N ASN A 96 7.45 -0.08 -4.75
CA ASN A 96 7.78 -1.30 -4.04
C ASN A 96 6.72 -1.55 -2.95
N SER A 97 6.85 -2.67 -2.25
CA SER A 97 5.95 -3.09 -1.16
C SER A 97 5.76 -2.04 -0.05
N ALA A 98 6.81 -1.31 0.34
CA ALA A 98 6.76 -0.26 1.35
C ALA A 98 5.92 0.94 0.90
N ILE A 99 6.11 1.34 -0.37
CA ILE A 99 5.35 2.42 -1.01
C ILE A 99 3.88 2.03 -1.15
N VAL A 100 3.59 0.78 -1.58
CA VAL A 100 2.23 0.25 -1.68
C VAL A 100 1.56 0.21 -0.31
N GLY A 101 2.22 -0.38 0.70
CA GLY A 101 1.68 -0.49 2.04
C GLY A 101 1.37 0.85 2.68
N TYR A 102 2.26 1.84 2.53
CA TYR A 102 1.99 3.20 3.03
C TYR A 102 0.84 3.89 2.28
N THR A 103 0.76 3.70 0.97
CA THR A 103 -0.34 4.24 0.16
C THR A 103 -1.68 3.65 0.60
N ILE A 104 -1.72 2.36 0.91
CA ILE A 104 -2.90 1.70 1.48
C ILE A 104 -3.25 2.25 2.86
N ILE A 105 -2.28 2.44 3.76
CA ILE A 105 -2.53 3.03 5.09
C ILE A 105 -3.23 4.38 4.91
N LYS A 106 -2.69 5.24 4.05
CA LYS A 106 -3.25 6.55 3.76
C LYS A 106 -4.64 6.48 3.14
N ALA A 107 -4.85 5.59 2.17
CA ALA A 107 -6.14 5.43 1.48
C ALA A 107 -7.24 4.93 2.43
N PHE A 108 -6.93 3.93 3.26
CA PHE A 108 -7.90 3.41 4.23
C PHE A 108 -8.29 4.45 5.27
N LEU A 109 -7.30 5.12 5.88
CA LEU A 109 -7.55 6.12 6.92
C LEU A 109 -8.37 7.30 6.38
N ASP A 110 -8.06 7.74 5.15
CA ASP A 110 -8.82 8.78 4.44
C ASP A 110 -10.32 8.41 4.29
N GLN A 111 -10.63 7.18 3.85
CA GLN A 111 -12.02 6.74 3.70
C GLN A 111 -12.80 6.66 5.03
N ILE A 112 -12.11 6.45 6.15
CA ILE A 112 -12.74 6.41 7.48
C ILE A 112 -12.61 7.72 8.26
N ASN A 113 -12.16 8.80 7.60
CA ASN A 113 -11.96 10.13 8.19
C ASN A 113 -11.01 10.12 9.41
N LEU A 114 -9.95 9.31 9.33
CA LEU A 114 -8.83 9.34 10.26
C LEU A 114 -7.57 9.86 9.54
N GLU A 115 -6.68 10.48 10.30
CA GLU A 115 -5.40 10.97 9.80
C GLU A 115 -4.26 10.51 10.70
N LEU A 116 -3.13 10.19 10.08
CA LEU A 116 -1.87 10.03 10.81
C LEU A 116 -1.40 11.39 11.32
N SER A 117 -0.78 11.40 12.49
CA SER A 117 -0.10 12.60 12.98
C SER A 117 1.06 12.99 12.05
N LYS A 118 1.46 14.26 12.10
CA LYS A 118 2.59 14.76 11.33
C LYS A 118 3.88 13.98 11.60
N GLU A 119 4.13 13.62 12.87
CA GLU A 119 5.30 12.84 13.27
C GLU A 119 5.29 11.42 12.70
N GLU A 120 4.13 10.75 12.68
CA GLU A 120 3.97 9.44 12.04
C GLU A 120 4.20 9.51 10.53
N ILE A 121 3.68 10.54 9.87
CA ILE A 121 3.90 10.78 8.43
C ILE A 121 5.39 10.93 8.13
N GLU A 122 6.08 11.80 8.87
CA GLU A 122 7.52 12.03 8.68
C GLU A 122 8.33 10.75 8.93
N THR A 123 7.97 10.00 9.98
CA THR A 123 8.60 8.72 10.33
C THR A 123 8.42 7.68 9.21
N PHE A 124 7.21 7.54 8.69
CA PHE A 124 6.94 6.59 7.61
C PHE A 124 7.63 6.97 6.32
N GLU A 125 7.62 8.24 5.95
CA GLU A 125 8.30 8.69 4.73
C GLU A 125 9.83 8.54 4.83
N GLU A 126 10.40 8.70 6.02
CA GLU A 126 11.80 8.36 6.28
C GLU A 126 12.06 6.86 6.15
N PHE A 127 11.20 6.01 6.74
CA PHE A 127 11.28 4.56 6.62
C PHE A 127 11.18 4.10 5.15
N ILE A 128 10.19 4.58 4.40
CA ILE A 128 9.98 4.25 2.99
C ILE A 128 11.17 4.70 2.14
N SER A 129 11.77 5.85 2.44
CA SER A 129 12.94 6.32 1.68
C SER A 129 14.16 5.38 1.77
N LYS A 130 14.20 4.50 2.78
CA LYS A 130 15.23 3.49 2.98
C LYS A 130 14.91 2.15 2.29
N SER A 131 13.71 1.99 1.74
CA SER A 131 13.29 0.75 1.06
C SER A 131 13.99 0.52 -0.28
N TRP A 132 14.59 1.57 -0.86
CA TRP A 132 15.38 1.46 -2.09
C TRP A 132 16.86 1.29 -1.77
N VAL A 133 17.29 0.03 -1.60
CA VAL A 133 18.70 -0.34 -1.44
C VAL A 133 19.19 -0.99 -2.74
N LYS A 134 20.47 -0.80 -3.09
CA LYS A 134 21.13 -1.53 -4.19
C LYS A 134 21.98 -2.67 -3.60
N PRO A 135 21.95 -3.90 -4.16
CA PRO A 135 21.13 -4.35 -5.29
C PRO A 135 19.63 -4.27 -4.95
N TYR A 136 18.79 -4.12 -5.99
CA TYR A 136 17.34 -4.01 -5.79
C TYR A 136 16.82 -5.30 -5.18
N GLU A 137 16.57 -5.26 -3.87
CA GLU A 137 16.04 -6.37 -3.10
C GLU A 137 14.55 -6.14 -2.86
N GLU A 138 13.77 -7.20 -3.04
CA GLU A 138 12.36 -7.20 -2.69
C GLU A 138 12.26 -7.38 -1.17
N PHE A 139 11.83 -6.34 -0.48
CA PHE A 139 11.60 -6.37 0.96
C PHE A 139 10.13 -6.43 1.29
N ILE A 140 9.78 -6.91 2.46
CA ILE A 140 8.46 -6.77 3.07
C ILE A 140 8.56 -5.76 4.23
N PRO A 141 7.74 -4.69 4.25
CA PRO A 141 7.73 -3.72 5.32
C PRO A 141 6.98 -4.25 6.55
N ASP A 142 7.50 -3.95 7.74
CA ASP A 142 6.76 -3.99 8.99
C ASP A 142 6.53 -2.55 9.48
N PHE A 143 5.29 -2.08 9.39
CA PHE A 143 4.91 -0.70 9.76
C PHE A 143 4.78 -0.50 11.28
N PHE A 144 4.76 -1.57 12.09
CA PHE A 144 4.79 -1.48 13.55
C PHE A 144 6.21 -1.30 14.07
N THR A 145 7.18 -2.01 13.49
CA THR A 145 8.58 -1.99 13.95
C THR A 145 9.52 -1.16 13.09
N LEU A 146 9.04 -0.69 11.92
CA LEU A 146 9.80 0.08 10.92
C LEU A 146 11.05 -0.64 10.45
N LYS A 147 10.90 -1.94 10.17
CA LYS A 147 11.94 -2.82 9.66
C LYS A 147 11.54 -3.45 8.34
N PHE A 148 12.56 -3.89 7.59
CA PHE A 148 12.40 -4.67 6.39
C PHE A 148 12.82 -6.11 6.66
N THR A 149 12.11 -7.05 6.04
CA THR A 149 12.49 -8.46 5.96
C THR A 149 12.58 -8.87 4.50
N ASP A 150 13.55 -9.70 4.15
CA ASP A 150 13.72 -10.20 2.78
C ASP A 150 12.46 -10.94 2.31
N TYR A 151 12.03 -10.66 1.08
CA TYR A 151 11.07 -11.49 0.36
C TYR A 151 11.82 -12.70 -0.22
N LYS A 152 11.47 -13.90 0.25
CA LYS A 152 12.08 -15.17 -0.18
C LYS A 152 11.25 -15.89 -1.23
#